data_AF-A0A3P1VI34-F1
#
_entry.id   AF-A0A3P1VI34-F1
#
_cell.length_a   1.000
_cell.length_b   1.000
_cell.length_c   1.000
_cell.angle_alpha   90.00
_cell.angle_beta   90.00
_cell.angle_gamma   90.00
#
_symmetry.space_group_name_H-M   'P 1'
#
loop_
_entity.id
_entity.type
_entity.pdbx_description
1 polymer ?
#
loop_
_entity_poly.entity_id
_entity_poly.type
_entity_poly.pdbx_seq_one_letter_code
_entity_poly.pdbx_strand_id
1 'polypeptide(L)'
;MTKKKIERLSVIHRREINWLKWYFLRDKKNPQKTILEQKIHEAFLENNIEQSVFLVNLKTVTDEYIEKSDRKMLKTIKEVYVFENINVIGACQKILYLSPSPAYTYINKWFDKYFVSTYKYIPLSK
;
A
#
# COMPACT_ATOMS: atom_id res chain seq x y z
N MET A 1 -14.91 15.93 -15.47
CA MET A 1 -13.83 14.98 -15.83
C MET A 1 -12.95 14.54 -14.65
N THR A 2 -12.63 15.43 -13.71
CA THR A 2 -11.66 15.21 -12.61
C THR A 2 -12.09 14.17 -11.58
N LYS A 3 -13.39 14.11 -11.24
CA LYS A 3 -13.96 13.13 -10.29
C LYS A 3 -13.75 11.67 -10.73
N LYS A 4 -13.99 11.38 -12.02
CA LYS A 4 -13.74 10.05 -12.61
C LYS A 4 -12.26 9.66 -12.59
N LYS A 5 -11.33 10.61 -12.68
CA LYS A 5 -9.88 10.30 -12.65
C LYS A 5 -9.43 9.94 -11.24
N ILE A 6 -9.87 10.70 -10.23
CA ILE A 6 -9.44 10.43 -8.85
C ILE A 6 -9.99 9.10 -8.30
N GLU A 7 -11.19 8.72 -8.72
CA GLU A 7 -11.79 7.43 -8.38
C GLU A 7 -11.11 6.24 -9.09
N ARG A 8 -10.45 6.46 -10.23
CA ARG A 8 -9.70 5.40 -10.96
C ARG A 8 -8.44 4.94 -10.24
N LEU A 9 -7.91 5.72 -9.28
CA LEU A 9 -6.71 5.34 -8.53
C LEU A 9 -6.88 3.99 -7.83
N SER A 10 -8.08 3.69 -7.31
CA SER A 10 -8.39 2.41 -6.68
C SER A 10 -8.29 1.21 -7.64
N VAL A 11 -8.49 1.46 -8.94
CA VAL A 11 -8.40 0.43 -9.99
C VAL A 11 -6.96 0.31 -10.49
N ILE A 12 -6.31 1.45 -10.78
CA ILE A 12 -4.94 1.49 -11.32
C ILE A 12 -3.96 0.86 -10.33
N HIS A 13 -4.07 1.21 -9.05
CA HIS A 13 -3.14 0.78 -7.99
C HIS A 13 -3.71 -0.34 -7.11
N ARG A 14 -4.63 -1.14 -7.66
CA ARG A 14 -5.37 -2.15 -6.88
C ARG A 14 -4.43 -3.14 -6.17
N ARG A 15 -3.35 -3.52 -6.83
CA ARG A 15 -2.37 -4.48 -6.28
C ARG A 15 -1.61 -3.87 -5.11
N GLU A 16 -1.14 -2.64 -5.27
CA GLU A 16 -0.40 -1.89 -4.26
C GLU A 16 -1.30 -1.61 -3.05
N ILE A 17 -2.55 -1.26 -3.29
CA ILE A 17 -3.57 -1.10 -2.25
C ILE A 17 -3.77 -2.42 -1.49
N ASN A 18 -3.85 -3.56 -2.18
CA ASN A 18 -3.96 -4.86 -1.52
C ASN A 18 -2.73 -5.18 -0.66
N TRP A 19 -1.52 -4.88 -1.13
CA TRP A 19 -0.30 -5.04 -0.33
C TRP A 19 -0.33 -4.17 0.93
N LEU A 20 -0.78 -2.92 0.83
CA LEU A 20 -0.94 -2.05 1.99
C LEU A 20 -2.03 -2.54 2.95
N LYS A 21 -3.13 -3.10 2.43
CA LYS A 21 -4.13 -3.77 3.26
C LYS A 21 -3.53 -4.97 3.98
N TRP A 22 -2.69 -5.76 3.30
CA TRP A 22 -2.01 -6.87 3.96
C TRP A 22 -1.10 -6.39 5.08
N TYR A 23 -0.37 -5.32 4.81
CA TYR A 23 0.58 -4.74 5.75
C TYR A 23 -0.09 -4.10 6.98
N PHE A 24 -1.17 -3.35 6.81
CA PHE A 24 -1.78 -2.59 7.92
C PHE A 24 -2.90 -3.31 8.65
N LEU A 25 -3.67 -4.16 7.97
CA LEU A 25 -4.82 -4.82 8.58
C LEU A 25 -4.37 -6.07 9.34
N ARG A 26 -5.04 -6.33 10.46
CA ARG A 26 -4.85 -7.56 11.24
C ARG A 26 -5.44 -8.75 10.51
N ASP A 27 -4.79 -9.90 10.66
CA ASP A 27 -5.37 -11.15 10.18
C ASP A 27 -6.62 -11.51 10.99
N LYS A 28 -7.65 -11.99 10.30
CA LYS A 28 -8.95 -12.30 10.94
C LYS A 28 -8.89 -13.56 11.80
N LYS A 29 -8.02 -14.52 11.46
CA LYS A 29 -7.85 -15.77 12.20
C LYS A 29 -6.79 -15.62 13.29
N ASN A 30 -5.79 -14.78 13.06
CA ASN A 30 -4.72 -14.47 14.02
C ASN A 30 -4.54 -12.95 14.23
N PRO A 31 -5.33 -12.33 15.13
CA PRO A 31 -5.28 -10.89 15.36
C PRO A 31 -3.95 -10.33 15.87
N GLN A 32 -3.04 -11.18 16.36
CA GLN A 32 -1.70 -10.74 16.81
C GLN A 32 -0.79 -10.37 15.64
N LYS A 33 -1.07 -10.90 14.44
CA LYS A 33 -0.32 -10.64 13.22
C LYS A 33 -1.11 -9.76 12.25
N THR A 34 -0.40 -9.00 11.44
CA THR A 34 -0.96 -8.42 10.22
C THR A 34 -1.25 -9.54 9.22
N ILE A 35 -2.11 -9.27 8.23
CA ILE A 35 -2.37 -10.22 7.14
C ILE A 35 -1.05 -10.58 6.43
N LEU A 36 -0.14 -9.62 6.24
CA LEU A 36 1.15 -9.85 5.60
C LEU A 36 2.05 -10.78 6.44
N GLU A 37 2.16 -10.54 7.75
CA GLU A 37 2.95 -11.40 8.65
C GLU A 37 2.38 -12.81 8.73
N GLN A 38 1.06 -12.95 8.72
CA GLN A 38 0.41 -14.25 8.66
C GLN A 38 0.71 -14.97 7.33
N LYS A 39 0.65 -14.26 6.20
CA LYS A 39 1.02 -14.81 4.88
C LYS A 39 2.48 -15.26 4.80
N ILE A 40 3.40 -14.49 5.38
CA ILE A 40 4.81 -14.87 5.47
C ILE A 40 4.95 -16.18 6.24
N HIS A 41 4.27 -16.27 7.40
CA HIS A 41 4.32 -17.47 8.23
C HIS A 41 3.75 -18.71 7.51
N GLU A 42 2.62 -18.57 6.81
CA GLU A 42 2.00 -19.65 6.03
C GLU A 42 2.92 -20.11 4.89
N ALA A 43 3.51 -19.17 4.14
CA ALA A 43 4.44 -19.50 3.05
C ALA A 43 5.66 -20.30 3.54
N PHE A 44 6.18 -19.99 4.74
CA PHE A 44 7.24 -20.78 5.36
C PHE A 44 6.77 -22.18 5.78
N LEU A 45 5.58 -22.32 6.37
CA LEU A 45 5.02 -23.63 6.75
C LEU A 45 4.80 -24.54 5.53
N GLU A 46 4.39 -23.95 4.41
CA GLU A 46 4.17 -24.65 3.14
C GLU A 46 5.48 -24.93 2.37
N ASN A 47 6.63 -24.49 2.89
CA ASN A 47 7.94 -24.54 2.21
C ASN A 47 7.93 -23.84 0.83
N ASN A 48 7.07 -22.83 0.64
CA ASN A 48 7.02 -22.03 -0.58
C ASN A 48 8.08 -20.91 -0.51
N ILE A 49 9.30 -21.23 -0.94
CA ILE A 49 10.46 -20.34 -0.83
C ILE A 49 10.26 -19.06 -1.66
N GLU A 50 9.80 -19.17 -2.90
CA GLU A 50 9.61 -18.01 -3.78
C GLU A 50 8.62 -17.01 -3.19
N GLN A 51 7.48 -17.51 -2.69
CA GLN A 51 6.48 -16.67 -2.05
C GLN A 51 7.00 -16.07 -0.74
N SER A 52 7.74 -16.84 0.05
CA SER A 52 8.34 -16.36 1.30
C SER A 52 9.31 -15.20 1.04
N VAL A 53 10.20 -15.35 0.05
CA VAL A 53 11.15 -14.30 -0.36
C VAL A 53 10.40 -13.04 -0.82
N PHE A 54 9.39 -13.20 -1.68
CA PHE A 54 8.58 -12.08 -2.15
C PHE A 54 7.91 -11.32 -1.01
N LEU A 55 7.25 -12.03 -0.08
CA LEU A 55 6.49 -11.41 1.01
C LEU A 55 7.41 -10.74 2.04
N VAL A 56 8.57 -11.33 2.34
CA VAL A 56 9.57 -10.71 3.24
C VAL A 56 10.17 -9.46 2.60
N ASN A 57 10.48 -9.49 1.30
CA ASN A 57 10.90 -8.30 0.56
C ASN A 57 9.81 -7.22 0.61
N LEU A 58 8.56 -7.59 0.30
CA LEU A 58 7.42 -6.68 0.34
C LEU A 58 7.25 -6.04 1.73
N LYS A 59 7.39 -6.81 2.81
CA LYS A 59 7.34 -6.23 4.17
C LYS A 59 8.45 -5.20 4.37
N THR A 60 9.69 -5.58 4.08
CA THR A 60 10.89 -4.75 4.31
C THR A 60 10.83 -3.43 3.54
N VAL A 61 10.53 -3.48 2.25
CA VAL A 61 10.41 -2.26 1.42
C VAL A 61 9.22 -1.40 1.84
N THR A 62 8.14 -2.00 2.32
CA THR A 62 6.96 -1.27 2.80
C THR A 62 7.25 -0.56 4.12
N ASP A 63 7.96 -1.22 5.05
CA ASP A 63 8.46 -0.61 6.29
C ASP A 63 9.27 0.66 5.96
N GLU A 64 10.31 0.53 5.13
CA GLU A 64 11.17 1.65 4.72
C GLU A 64 10.41 2.76 3.98
N TYR A 65 9.47 2.38 3.11
CA TYR A 65 8.72 3.33 2.29
C TYR A 65 7.72 4.13 3.12
N ILE A 66 7.10 3.50 4.11
CA ILE A 66 6.18 4.15 5.05
C ILE A 66 6.95 5.11 5.96
N GLU A 67 8.11 4.70 6.49
CA GLU A 67 8.92 5.51 7.40
C GLU A 67 9.31 6.86 6.77
N LYS A 68 9.70 6.85 5.49
CA LYS A 68 10.07 8.07 4.75
C LYS A 68 8.90 8.84 4.14
N SER A 69 7.67 8.32 4.23
CA SER A 69 6.52 8.95 3.60
C SER A 69 6.06 10.18 4.38
N ASP A 70 5.60 11.21 3.66
CA ASP A 70 4.95 12.36 4.28
C ASP A 70 3.75 11.92 5.13
N ARG A 71 3.62 12.51 6.32
CA ARG A 71 2.59 12.12 7.30
C ARG A 71 1.17 12.33 6.78
N LYS A 72 0.91 13.42 6.06
CA LYS A 72 -0.42 13.70 5.49
C LYS A 72 -0.72 12.73 4.35
N MET A 73 0.25 12.47 3.49
CA MET A 73 0.13 11.47 2.43
C MET A 73 -0.18 10.09 3.00
N LEU A 74 0.62 9.60 3.96
CA LEU A 74 0.41 8.29 4.56
C LEU A 74 -0.97 8.19 5.23
N LYS A 75 -1.40 9.24 5.94
CA LYS A 75 -2.74 9.31 6.52
C LYS A 75 -3.82 9.21 5.42
N THR A 76 -3.68 9.95 4.33
CA THR A 76 -4.61 9.85 3.19
C THR A 76 -4.66 8.44 2.62
N ILE A 77 -3.52 7.80 2.39
CA ILE A 77 -3.47 6.43 1.85
C ILE A 77 -4.21 5.46 2.78
N LYS A 78 -3.95 5.53 4.09
CA LYS A 78 -4.58 4.66 5.08
C LYS A 78 -6.09 4.87 5.16
N GLU A 79 -6.54 6.10 5.33
CA GLU A 79 -7.96 6.40 5.52
C GLU A 79 -8.80 6.10 4.26
N VAL A 80 -8.21 6.28 3.08
CA VAL A 80 -8.93 6.14 1.81
C VAL A 80 -8.91 4.71 1.29
N TYR A 81 -7.74 4.08 1.27
CA TYR A 81 -7.54 2.82 0.54
C TYR A 81 -7.35 1.61 1.44
N VAL A 82 -6.92 1.79 2.67
CA VAL A 82 -6.67 0.67 3.61
C VAL A 82 -7.90 0.43 4.48
N PHE A 83 -8.32 1.46 5.22
CA PHE A 83 -9.45 1.41 6.14
C PHE A 83 -10.77 1.80 5.49
N GLU A 84 -10.71 2.52 4.36
CA GLU A 84 -11.89 2.95 3.60
C GLU A 84 -12.87 3.81 4.42
N ASN A 85 -12.37 4.52 5.44
CA ASN A 85 -13.17 5.38 6.33
C ASN A 85 -13.69 6.63 5.62
N ILE A 86 -12.97 7.13 4.61
CA ILE A 86 -13.36 8.30 3.82
C ILE A 86 -13.04 8.07 2.34
N ASN A 87 -13.81 8.67 1.44
CA ASN A 87 -13.49 8.63 0.02
C ASN A 87 -12.32 9.59 -0.33
N VAL A 88 -11.72 9.40 -1.51
CA VAL A 88 -10.55 10.18 -1.95
C VAL A 88 -10.84 11.68 -1.93
N ILE A 89 -12.04 12.12 -2.32
CA ILE A 89 -12.43 13.54 -2.36
C ILE A 89 -12.44 14.14 -0.96
N GLY A 90 -13.03 13.43 0.00
CA GLY A 90 -13.05 13.83 1.40
C GLY A 90 -11.64 13.95 1.98
N ALA A 91 -10.75 13.02 1.63
CA ALA A 91 -9.35 13.09 2.05
C ALA A 91 -8.58 14.26 1.41
N CYS A 92 -8.86 14.59 0.15
CA CYS A 92 -8.27 15.75 -0.53
C CYS A 92 -8.53 17.04 0.25
N GLN A 93 -9.76 17.22 0.71
CA GLN A 93 -10.19 18.42 1.43
C GLN A 93 -9.75 18.40 2.90
N LYS A 94 -9.95 17.27 3.60
CA LYS A 94 -9.78 17.18 5.07
C LYS A 94 -8.35 16.88 5.51
N ILE A 95 -7.53 16.29 4.64
CA ILE A 95 -6.17 15.82 5.00
C ILE A 95 -5.12 16.53 4.16
N LEU A 96 -5.25 16.49 2.83
CA LEU A 96 -4.23 17.03 1.93
C LEU A 96 -4.35 18.55 1.73
N TYR A 97 -5.54 19.13 1.93
CA TYR A 97 -5.86 20.53 1.60
C TYR A 97 -5.56 20.87 0.14
N LEU A 98 -5.87 19.92 -0.76
CA LEU A 98 -5.65 20.04 -2.20
C LEU A 98 -6.97 19.94 -2.95
N SER A 99 -7.04 20.59 -4.11
CA SER A 99 -8.11 20.31 -5.07
C SER A 99 -7.92 18.90 -5.68
N PRO A 100 -8.97 18.32 -6.29
CA PRO A 100 -8.90 16.93 -6.75
C PRO A 100 -7.80 16.63 -7.79
N SER A 101 -7.45 17.59 -8.65
CA SER A 101 -6.45 17.35 -9.71
C SER A 101 -5.01 17.27 -9.16
N PRO A 102 -4.52 18.23 -8.36
CA PRO A 102 -3.24 18.09 -7.66
C PRO A 102 -3.19 16.87 -6.75
N ALA A 103 -4.28 16.58 -6.03
CA ALA A 103 -4.34 15.40 -5.17
C ALA A 103 -4.22 14.09 -5.95
N TYR A 104 -4.86 13.99 -7.11
CA TYR A 104 -4.70 12.84 -8.01
C TYR A 104 -3.24 12.64 -8.39
N THR A 105 -2.57 13.67 -8.91
CA THR A 105 -1.16 13.58 -9.32
C THR A 105 -0.26 13.21 -8.15
N TYR A 106 -0.53 13.78 -6.97
CA TYR A 106 0.27 13.56 -5.77
C TYR A 106 0.15 12.12 -5.25
N ILE A 107 -1.09 11.61 -5.14
CA ILE A 107 -1.36 10.23 -4.72
C ILE A 107 -0.85 9.22 -5.76
N ASN A 108 -1.08 9.47 -7.05
CA ASN A 108 -0.60 8.58 -8.12
C ASN A 108 0.92 8.42 -8.06
N LYS A 109 1.64 9.54 -7.96
CA LYS A 109 3.11 9.54 -7.86
C LYS A 109 3.61 8.80 -6.61
N TRP A 110 2.86 8.85 -5.51
CA TRP A 110 3.21 8.10 -4.30
C TRP A 110 3.08 6.59 -4.53
N PHE A 111 2.02 6.13 -5.19
CA PHE A 111 1.86 4.72 -5.55
C PHE A 111 2.89 4.25 -6.58
N ASP A 112 3.18 5.04 -7.62
CA ASP A 112 4.19 4.70 -8.62
C ASP A 112 5.56 4.47 -7.96
N LYS A 113 5.95 5.35 -7.04
CA LYS A 113 7.20 5.24 -6.28
C LYS A 113 7.19 4.08 -5.28
N TYR A 114 6.05 3.81 -4.65
CA TYR A 114 5.89 2.64 -3.77
C TYR A 114 6.10 1.36 -4.58
N PHE A 115 5.43 1.23 -5.72
CA PHE A 115 5.59 0.10 -6.62
C PHE A 115 7.05 -0.08 -7.05
N VAL A 116 7.72 0.98 -7.50
CA VAL A 116 9.16 0.92 -7.85
C VAL A 116 10.02 0.47 -6.67
N SER A 117 9.68 0.88 -5.44
CA SER A 117 10.45 0.45 -4.26
C SER A 117 10.39 -1.05 -4.00
N THR A 118 9.35 -1.75 -4.49
CA THR A 118 9.22 -3.20 -4.33
C THR A 118 10.29 -4.01 -5.08
N TYR A 119 10.96 -3.40 -6.05
CA TYR A 119 12.06 -4.00 -6.80
C TYR A 119 13.41 -3.93 -6.08
N LYS A 120 13.53 -3.20 -4.96
CA LYS A 120 14.81 -2.85 -4.31
C LYS A 120 15.64 -4.07 -3.90
N TYR A 121 15.00 -5.11 -3.36
CA TYR A 121 15.69 -6.33 -2.91
C TYR A 121 15.25 -7.57 -3.68
N ILE A 122 14.73 -7.41 -4.90
CA ILE A 122 14.51 -8.56 -5.79
C ILE A 122 15.89 -9.05 -6.22
N PRO A 123 16.24 -10.31 -5.93
CA PRO A 123 17.51 -10.86 -6.41
C PRO A 123 17.46 -10.89 -7.93
N LEU A 124 18.36 -10.15 -8.57
CA LEU A 124 18.61 -10.30 -9.99
C LEU A 124 19.13 -11.73 -10.19
N SER A 125 18.36 -12.56 -10.90
CA SER A 125 18.82 -13.90 -11.28
C SER A 125 20.16 -13.76 -12.00
N LYS A 126 21.15 -14.57 -11.61
CA LYS A 126 22.34 -14.78 -12.43
C LYS A 126 22.00 -15.56 -13.68
#